data_AF-A0A7Y4M2A0-F1
#
_entry.id   AF-A0A7Y4M2A0-F1
#
_cell.length_a   1.000
_cell.length_b   1.000
_cell.length_c   1.000
_cell.angle_alpha   90.00
_cell.angle_beta   90.00
_cell.angle_gamma   90.00
#
_symmetry.space_group_name_H-M   'P 1'
#
loop_
_entity.id
_entity.type
_entity.pdbx_description
1 polymer ?
#
loop_
_entity_poly.entity_id
_entity_poly.type
_entity_poly.pdbx_seq_one_letter_code
_entity_poly.pdbx_strand_id
1 'polypeptide(L)' 'MPGRISVPSPEQTLQATPLLSTCPHCSAALAVLRIIPGRAGAEYWTMRCTRCGRIHLDIVKNAPVRADNDDLRA' A
#
# COMPACT_ATOMS: atom_id res chain seq x y z
N MET A 1 -5.59 -40.90 14.00
CA MET A 1 -5.02 -40.04 12.95
C MET A 1 -5.11 -38.60 13.43
N PRO A 2 -4.04 -37.98 13.95
CA PRO A 2 -4.12 -36.62 14.47
C PRO A 2 -3.99 -35.57 13.36
N GLY A 3 -4.81 -34.52 13.47
CA GLY A 3 -5.12 -33.55 12.44
C GLY A 3 -3.94 -32.71 11.96
N ARG A 4 -4.01 -32.31 10.70
CA ARG A 4 -3.13 -31.30 10.12
C ARG A 4 -3.38 -29.96 10.81
N ILE A 5 -2.40 -29.48 11.57
CA ILE A 5 -2.25 -28.06 11.88
C ILE A 5 -2.09 -27.34 10.54
N SER A 6 -3.06 -26.49 10.18
CA SER A 6 -2.91 -25.53 9.10
C SER A 6 -2.00 -24.42 9.59
N VAL A 7 -0.72 -24.50 9.24
CA VAL A 7 0.22 -23.38 9.35
C VAL A 7 -0.21 -22.29 8.36
N PRO A 8 -0.46 -21.03 8.76
CA PRO A 8 -0.56 -19.96 7.77
C PRO A 8 0.81 -19.78 7.12
N SER A 9 0.88 -20.08 5.81
CA SER A 9 2.09 -19.96 4.99
C SER A 9 2.66 -18.53 5.06
N PRO A 10 3.97 -18.33 5.23
CA PRO A 10 4.63 -17.02 5.16
C PRO A 10 4.73 -16.46 3.73
N GLU A 11 3.84 -16.88 2.83
CA GLU A 11 3.63 -16.27 1.53
C GLU A 11 2.79 -14.99 1.70
N GLN A 12 3.36 -14.00 2.39
CA GLN A 12 3.05 -12.60 2.09
C GLN A 12 3.92 -12.20 0.90
N THR A 13 3.55 -12.79 -0.23
CA THR A 13 3.94 -12.45 -1.59
C THR A 13 3.93 -10.94 -1.73
N LEU A 14 5.08 -10.33 -2.09
CA LEU A 14 5.29 -8.90 -2.34
C LEU A 14 4.51 -7.99 -1.38
N GLN A 15 5.22 -7.34 -0.46
CA GLN A 15 4.69 -6.29 0.41
C GLN A 15 4.14 -5.10 -0.41
N ALA A 16 3.00 -5.29 -1.09
CA ALA A 16 2.07 -4.24 -1.41
C ALA A 16 1.69 -3.72 -0.04
N THR A 17 2.33 -2.61 0.33
CA THR A 17 2.06 -1.93 1.59
C THR A 17 0.55 -1.77 1.63
N PRO A 18 -0.14 -2.32 2.64
CA PRO A 18 -1.60 -2.42 2.60
C PRO A 18 -2.14 -1.00 2.50
N LEU A 19 -2.57 -0.64 1.28
CA LEU A 19 -3.13 0.67 1.01
C LEU A 19 -4.35 0.77 1.92
N LEU A 20 -4.36 1.75 2.81
CA LEU A 20 -5.41 1.92 3.82
C LEU A 20 -6.71 2.29 3.08
N SER A 21 -7.43 1.27 2.59
CA SER A 21 -8.61 1.43 1.74
C SER A 21 -9.88 1.74 2.55
N THR A 22 -9.86 1.44 3.85
CA THR A 22 -10.99 1.62 4.77
C THR A 22 -10.60 2.38 6.03
N CYS A 23 -11.51 3.21 6.53
CA CYS A 23 -11.30 4.00 7.74
C CYS A 23 -11.26 3.10 8.97
N PRO A 24 -10.21 3.12 9.80
CA PRO A 24 -10.08 2.26 10.98
C PRO A 24 -11.13 2.53 12.07
N HIS A 25 -11.84 3.65 11.99
CA HIS A 25 -12.86 4.01 12.98
C HIS A 25 -14.28 3.60 12.58
N CYS A 26 -14.60 3.57 11.28
CA CYS A 26 -15.97 3.36 10.84
C CYS A 26 -16.10 2.44 9.62
N SER A 27 -14.99 1.79 9.24
CA SER A 27 -14.84 0.86 8.11
C SER A 27 -15.34 1.37 6.75
N ALA A 28 -15.65 2.67 6.66
CA ALA A 28 -16.09 3.30 5.42
C ALA A 28 -14.92 3.57 4.48
N ALA A 29 -15.24 3.81 3.21
CA ALA A 29 -14.25 4.14 2.20
C ALA A 29 -13.48 5.44 2.51
N LEU A 30 -12.24 5.47 2.07
CA LEU A 30 -11.34 6.60 2.14
C LEU A 30 -11.18 7.19 0.73
N ALA A 31 -11.41 8.50 0.60
CA ALA A 31 -11.20 9.23 -0.65
C ALA A 31 -9.82 9.91 -0.62
N VAL A 32 -9.02 9.70 -1.66
CA VAL A 32 -7.71 10.35 -1.79
C VAL A 32 -7.90 11.84 -2.04
N LEU A 33 -7.30 12.65 -1.18
CA LEU A 33 -7.30 14.11 -1.33
C LEU A 33 -6.03 14.59 -2.02
N ARG A 34 -4.86 14.07 -1.60
CA ARG A 34 -3.57 14.41 -2.19
C ARG A 34 -2.60 13.24 -2.12
N ILE A 35 -1.82 13.12 -3.19
CA ILE A 35 -0.67 12.24 -3.27
C ILE A 35 0.56 13.16 -3.35
N ILE A 36 1.50 12.97 -2.42
CA ILE A 36 2.75 13.73 -2.38
C ILE A 36 3.88 12.75 -2.69
N PRO A 37 4.67 12.97 -3.76
CA PRO A 37 5.83 12.13 -4.03
C PRO A 37 6.87 12.32 -2.93
N GLY A 38 7.31 11.22 -2.38
CA GLY A 38 8.33 11.12 -1.34
C GLY A 38 9.72 10.78 -1.90
N ARG A 39 10.68 10.63 -0.99
CA ARG A 39 12.03 10.16 -1.33
C ARG A 39 12.04 8.63 -1.44
N ALA A 40 13.00 8.10 -2.20
CA ALA A 40 13.22 6.66 -2.35
C ALA A 40 12.01 5.87 -2.86
N GLY A 41 11.20 6.47 -3.76
CA GLY A 41 10.01 5.80 -4.30
C GLY A 41 8.84 5.68 -3.31
N ALA A 42 8.87 6.41 -2.20
CA ALA A 42 7.69 6.51 -1.34
C ALA A 42 6.70 7.52 -1.89
N GLU A 43 5.41 7.30 -1.64
CA GLU A 43 4.32 8.23 -1.89
C GLU A 43 3.53 8.41 -0.61
N TYR A 44 3.18 9.65 -0.29
CA TYR A 44 2.38 9.99 0.88
C TYR A 44 0.96 10.32 0.43
N TRP A 45 0.03 9.45 0.78
CA TRP A 45 -1.37 9.53 0.39
C TRP A 45 -2.19 10.09 1.55
N THR A 46 -2.66 11.33 1.41
CA THR A 46 -3.61 11.93 2.36
C THR A 46 -5.02 11.58 1.91
N MET A 47 -5.75 10.87 2.77
CA MET A 47 -7.09 10.40 2.49
C MET A 47 -8.10 10.93 3.51
N ARG A 48 -9.32 11.22 3.08
CA ARG A 48 -10.43 11.62 3.94
C ARG A 48 -11.51 10.55 3.94
N CYS A 49 -11.95 10.16 5.11
CA CYS A 49 -13.06 9.23 5.21
C CYS A 49 -14.34 9.90 4.70
N THR A 50 -15.05 9.22 3.79
CA THR A 50 -16.30 9.71 3.20
C THR A 50 -17.47 9.73 4.18
N ARG A 51 -17.34 9.04 5.33
CA ARG A 51 -18.38 8.94 6.35
C ARG A 51 -18.13 9.80 7.57
N CYS A 52 -17.00 9.61 8.26
CA CYS A 52 -16.70 10.34 9.50
C CYS A 52 -15.86 11.60 9.27
N GLY A 53 -15.39 11.85 8.05
CA GLY A 53 -14.61 13.03 7.70
C GLY A 53 -13.18 13.06 8.23
N ARG A 54 -12.73 12.04 8.98
CA ARG A 54 -11.36 11.97 9.51
C ARG A 54 -10.33 11.87 8.39
N ILE A 55 -9.18 12.50 8.61
CA ILE A 55 -8.04 12.46 7.71
C ILE A 55 -7.10 11.35 8.15
N HIS A 56 -6.70 10.51 7.20
CA HIS A 56 -5.73 9.44 7.37
C HIS A 56 -4.57 9.67 6.41
N LEU A 57 -3.36 9.31 6.85
CA LEU A 57 -2.16 9.37 6.04
C LEU A 57 -1.66 7.95 5.86
N ASP A 58 -1.40 7.58 4.61
CA ASP A 58 -0.80 6.30 4.25
C ASP A 58 0.48 6.51 3.44
N ILE A 59 1.43 5.59 3.60
CA ILE A 59 2.74 5.67 2.95
C ILE A 59 2.87 4.46 2.03
N VAL A 60 2.71 4.68 0.75
CA VAL A 60 2.82 3.64 -0.27
C VAL A 60 4.24 3.64 -0.80
N LYS A 61 4.96 2.53 -0.69
CA LYS A 61 6.20 2.37 -1.44
C LYS A 61 5.85 1.90 -2.85
N ASN A 62 6.13 2.71 -3.86
CA ASN A 62 6.16 2.17 -5.21
C ASN A 62 7.29 1.14 -5.27
N ALA A 63 7.00 -0.04 -5.84
CA ALA A 63 8.08 -0.97 -6.15
C ALA A 63 9.07 -0.20 -7.02
N PRO A 64 10.40 -0.32 -6.76
CA PRO A 64 11.37 0.39 -7.58
C PRO A 64 11.09 -0.02 -9.02
N VAL A 65 10.74 0.95 -9.86
CA VAL A 65 10.79 0.78 -11.31
C VAL A 65 12.23 0.36 -11.55
N ARG A 66 12.42 -0.94 -11.81
CA ARG A 66 13.70 -1.48 -12.22
C ARG A 66 13.98 -0.72 -13.50
N ALA A 67 14.83 0.30 -13.41
CA ALA A 67 15.27 1.06 -14.55
C ALA A 67 16.09 0.09 -15.40
N ASP A 68 15.42 -0.64 -16.28
CA ASP A 68 16.04 -1.35 -17.38
C ASP A 68 16.62 -0.27 -18.30
N ASN A 69 17.86 0.12 -17.98
CA ASN A 69 18.70 0.87 -18.91
C ASN A 69 19.23 -0.14 -19.94
N ASP A 70 18.33 -0.72 -20.76
CA ASP A 70 18.66 -1.51 -21.94
C ASP A 70 18.54 -0.63 -23.19
N ASP A 71 19.23 0.51 -23.21
CA ASP A 71 19.25 1.37 -24.40
C ASP A 71 20.57 2.16 -24.56
N LEU A 72 21.71 1.51 -24.25
CA LEU A 72 23.02 1.95 -24.72
C LEU A 72 23.73 0.82 -25.47
N ARG A 73 23.26 0.56 -26.70
CA ARG A 73 24.08 -0.01 -27.77
C ARG A 73 23.74 0.68 -29.09
N ALA A 74 24.43 1.79 -29.34
CA ALA A 74 24.57 2.42 -30.65
C ALA A 74 26.02 2.87 -30.81
#